data_AF-A0A849CDJ2-F1
#
_entry.id   AF-A0A849CDJ2-F1
#
_cell.length_a   1.000
_cell.length_b   1.000
_cell.length_c   1.000
_cell.angle_alpha   90.00
_cell.angle_beta   90.00
_cell.angle_gamma   90.00
#
_symmetry.space_group_name_H-M   'P 1'
#
loop_
_entity.id
_entity.type
_entity.pdbx_description
1 polymer ?
#
loop_
_entity_poly.entity_id
_entity_poly.type
_entity_poly.pdbx_seq_one_letter_code
_entity_poly.pdbx_strand_id
1 'polypeptide(L)'
;MSEEAVPVPTVAEVVGSWNVPDEAVVATRIRKNILVAIQRGFDDPQLVADLAVGPLVMALGKLEVELADARRRIEQLERSVDPGN
;
A
#
# COMPACT_ATOMS: atom_id res chain seq x y z
N MET A 1 -38.54 -19.57 -9.63
CA MET A 1 -37.64 -18.40 -9.58
C MET A 1 -36.24 -18.96 -9.63
N SER A 2 -35.50 -18.70 -10.71
CA SER A 2 -34.10 -19.08 -10.80
C SER A 2 -33.32 -18.10 -9.93
N GLU A 3 -32.60 -18.58 -8.92
CA GLU A 3 -31.59 -17.78 -8.23
C GLU A 3 -30.52 -17.43 -9.27
N GLU A 4 -30.50 -16.19 -9.74
CA GLU A 4 -29.34 -15.64 -10.43
C GLU A 4 -28.17 -15.70 -9.46
N ALA A 5 -27.27 -16.67 -9.67
CA ALA A 5 -26.05 -16.76 -8.91
C ALA A 5 -25.23 -15.49 -9.16
N VAL A 6 -25.09 -14.66 -8.12
CA VAL A 6 -24.23 -13.49 -8.18
C VAL A 6 -22.81 -13.98 -8.48
N PRO A 7 -22.15 -13.49 -9.54
CA PRO A 7 -20.80 -13.94 -9.87
C PRO A 7 -19.86 -13.63 -8.70
N VAL A 8 -19.08 -14.63 -8.27
CA VAL A 8 -18.01 -14.41 -7.30
C VAL A 8 -16.88 -13.64 -8.00
N PRO A 9 -16.44 -12.49 -7.46
CA PRO A 9 -15.39 -11.71 -8.08
C PRO A 9 -14.07 -12.48 -8.08
N THR A 10 -13.33 -12.34 -9.17
CA THR A 10 -11.95 -12.83 -9.30
C THR A 10 -11.01 -12.08 -8.35
N VAL A 11 -9.86 -12.67 -8.04
CA VAL A 11 -8.83 -12.00 -7.22
C VAL A 11 -8.35 -10.69 -7.86
N ALA A 12 -8.30 -10.64 -9.20
CA ALA A 12 -7.98 -9.41 -9.94
C ALA A 12 -9.01 -8.30 -9.68
N GLU A 13 -10.30 -8.61 -9.67
CA GLU A 13 -11.37 -7.64 -9.41
C GLU A 13 -11.33 -7.14 -7.97
N VAL A 14 -11.08 -8.04 -7.01
CA VAL A 14 -10.92 -7.66 -5.60
C VAL A 14 -9.72 -6.73 -5.40
N VAL A 15 -8.57 -7.04 -6.00
CA VAL A 15 -7.37 -6.18 -5.90
C VAL A 15 -7.58 -4.86 -6.66
N GLY A 16 -8.24 -4.91 -7.81
CA GLY A 16 -8.56 -3.74 -8.63
C GLY A 16 -9.50 -2.76 -7.92
N SER A 17 -10.41 -3.26 -7.08
CA SER A 17 -11.36 -2.43 -6.33
C SER A 17 -10.77 -1.77 -5.08
N TRP A 18 -9.50 -2.01 -4.76
CA TRP A 18 -8.86 -1.34 -3.62
C TRP A 18 -8.83 0.17 -3.83
N ASN A 19 -9.42 0.91 -2.88
CA ASN A 19 -9.38 2.36 -2.87
C ASN A 19 -7.97 2.84 -2.44
N VAL A 20 -7.14 3.17 -3.42
CA VAL A 20 -5.79 3.70 -3.20
C VAL A 20 -5.80 5.17 -3.62
N PRO A 21 -5.52 6.12 -2.70
CA PRO A 21 -5.44 7.55 -3.05
C PRO A 21 -4.40 7.80 -4.13
N ASP A 22 -4.66 8.77 -5.01
CA ASP A 22 -3.77 9.06 -6.15
C ASP A 22 -2.38 9.54 -5.69
N GLU A 23 -2.31 10.20 -4.53
CA GLU A 23 -1.07 10.68 -3.92
C GLU A 23 -0.24 9.54 -3.29
N ALA A 24 -0.83 8.37 -3.05
CA ALA A 24 -0.17 7.22 -2.43
C ALA A 24 0.65 6.43 -3.46
N VAL A 25 1.66 7.08 -4.07
CA VAL A 25 2.45 6.54 -5.20
C VAL A 25 2.98 5.12 -4.95
N VAL A 26 3.46 4.84 -3.73
CA VAL A 26 4.00 3.51 -3.38
C VAL A 26 2.89 2.46 -3.34
N ALA A 27 1.75 2.76 -2.71
CA ALA A 27 0.60 1.86 -2.66
C ALA A 27 0.05 1.59 -4.07
N THR A 28 -0.02 2.61 -4.93
CA THR A 28 -0.43 2.46 -6.34
C THR A 28 0.50 1.52 -7.11
N ARG A 29 1.82 1.60 -6.87
CA ARG A 29 2.80 0.69 -7.47
C ARG A 29 2.63 -0.74 -6.96
N ILE A 30 2.41 -0.94 -5.66
CA ILE A 30 2.17 -2.27 -5.07
C ILE A 30 0.93 -2.92 -5.69
N ARG A 31 -0.20 -2.20 -5.75
CA ARG A 31 -1.44 -2.68 -6.38
C ARG A 31 -1.20 -3.09 -7.83
N LYS A 32 -0.49 -2.27 -8.61
CA LYS A 32 -0.16 -2.57 -10.02
C LYS A 32 0.71 -3.83 -10.15
N ASN A 33 1.71 -4.01 -9.30
CA ASN A 33 2.59 -5.17 -9.34
C ASN A 33 1.84 -6.47 -9.01
N ILE A 34 0.92 -6.42 -8.04
CA ILE A 34 0.05 -7.56 -7.70
C ILE A 34 -0.84 -7.92 -8.90
N LEU A 35 -1.49 -6.95 -9.54
CA LEU A 35 -2.31 -7.19 -10.73
C LEU A 35 -1.50 -7.82 -11.89
N VAL A 36 -0.25 -7.39 -12.09
CA VAL A 36 0.66 -8.00 -13.08
C VAL A 36 1.02 -9.44 -12.70
N ALA A 37 1.20 -9.76 -11.42
CA ALA A 37 1.46 -11.12 -10.96
C ALA A 37 0.24 -12.02 -11.19
N ILE A 38 -0.96 -11.55 -10.87
CA ILE A 38 -2.22 -12.25 -11.13
C ILE A 38 -2.37 -12.57 -12.63
N GLN A 39 -2.10 -11.59 -13.51
CA GLN A 39 -2.12 -11.80 -14.97
C GLN A 39 -1.11 -12.85 -15.45
N ARG A 40 -0.06 -13.14 -14.70
CA ARG A 40 0.95 -14.17 -15.01
C ARG A 40 0.60 -15.55 -14.44
N GLY A 41 -0.58 -15.72 -13.84
CA GLY A 41 -1.05 -16.98 -13.26
C GLY A 41 -0.78 -17.12 -11.75
N PHE A 42 -0.43 -16.03 -11.07
CA PHE A 42 -0.32 -16.01 -9.60
C PHE A 42 -1.61 -15.42 -9.00
N ASP A 43 -2.74 -16.09 -9.23
CA ASP A 43 -4.08 -15.64 -8.85
C ASP A 43 -4.68 -16.39 -7.66
N ASP A 44 -3.94 -17.31 -7.05
CA ASP A 44 -4.30 -17.90 -5.76
C ASP A 44 -4.38 -16.79 -4.68
N PRO A 45 -5.53 -16.60 -4.01
CA PRO A 45 -5.71 -15.59 -2.97
C PRO A 45 -4.64 -15.64 -1.88
N GLN A 46 -4.19 -16.83 -1.47
CA GLN A 46 -3.17 -16.97 -0.42
C GLN A 46 -1.81 -16.48 -0.91
N LEU A 47 -1.42 -16.90 -2.12
CA LEU A 47 -0.18 -16.43 -2.73
C LEU A 47 -0.18 -14.91 -2.96
N VAL A 48 -1.30 -14.32 -3.39
CA VAL A 48 -1.41 -12.86 -3.55
C VAL A 48 -1.24 -12.13 -2.23
N ALA A 49 -1.83 -12.65 -1.14
CA ALA A 49 -1.63 -12.10 0.20
C ALA A 49 -0.14 -12.16 0.59
N ASP A 50 0.51 -13.31 0.44
CA ASP A 50 1.92 -13.51 0.75
C ASP A 50 2.85 -12.58 -0.08
N LEU A 51 2.56 -12.44 -1.38
CA LEU A 51 3.30 -11.54 -2.28
C LEU A 51 3.13 -10.07 -1.91
N ALA A 52 2.00 -9.68 -1.32
CA ALA A 52 1.74 -8.31 -0.90
C ALA A 52 2.49 -7.95 0.41
N VAL A 53 2.76 -8.91 1.29
CA VAL A 53 3.39 -8.67 2.60
C VAL A 53 4.79 -8.05 2.44
N GLY A 54 5.64 -8.61 1.58
CA GLY A 54 7.02 -8.12 1.39
C GLY A 54 7.09 -6.63 1.01
N PRO A 55 6.42 -6.20 -0.08
CA PRO A 55 6.33 -4.80 -0.47
C PRO A 55 5.72 -3.88 0.60
N LEU A 56 4.72 -4.35 1.35
CA LEU A 56 4.12 -3.57 2.44
C LEU A 56 5.10 -3.36 3.60
N VAL A 57 5.82 -4.39 4.02
CA VAL A 57 6.86 -4.29 5.07
C VAL A 57 7.95 -3.31 4.65
N MET A 58 8.41 -3.38 3.41
CA MET A 58 9.42 -2.43 2.90
C MET A 58 8.89 -0.98 2.85
N ALA A 59 7.65 -0.79 2.39
CA ALA A 59 7.03 0.53 2.33
C ALA A 59 6.82 1.12 3.72
N LEU A 60 6.39 0.30 4.69
CA LEU A 60 6.20 0.71 6.08
C LEU A 60 7.54 1.09 6.73
N GLY A 61 8.57 0.25 6.62
CA GLY A 61 9.89 0.57 7.19
C GLY A 61 10.48 1.86 6.61
N LYS A 62 10.27 2.12 5.31
CA LYS A 62 10.65 3.39 4.69
C LYS A 62 9.89 4.58 5.29
N LEU A 63 8.57 4.44 5.46
CA LEU A 63 7.73 5.49 6.05
C LEU A 63 8.15 5.80 7.50
N GLU A 64 8.44 4.77 8.29
CA GLU A 64 8.89 4.93 9.68
C GLU A 64 10.19 5.74 9.77
N VAL A 65 11.16 5.44 8.90
CA VAL A 65 12.43 6.18 8.83
C VAL A 65 12.19 7.63 8.38
N GLU A 66 11.47 7.84 7.27
CA GLU A 66 11.21 9.19 6.75
C GLU A 66 10.41 10.05 7.74
N LEU A 67 9.46 9.46 8.47
CA LEU A 67 8.71 10.14 9.53
C LEU A 67 9.60 10.52 10.71
N ALA A 68 10.48 9.61 11.15
CA ALA A 68 11.43 9.90 12.22
C ALA A 68 12.39 11.03 11.82
N ASP A 69 12.84 11.05 10.56
CA ASP A 69 13.68 12.11 10.01
C ASP A 69 12.95 13.45 9.95
N ALA A 70 11.71 13.45 9.45
CA ALA A 70 10.88 14.65 9.38
C ALA A 70 10.63 15.25 10.76
N ARG A 71 10.30 14.41 11.77
CA ARG A 71 10.11 14.86 13.16
C ARG A 71 11.37 15.51 13.74
N ARG A 72 12.53 14.85 13.59
CA ARG A 72 13.81 15.41 14.04
C ARG A 72 14.12 16.75 13.37
N ARG A 73 13.80 16.89 12.08
CA ARG A 73 14.02 18.14 11.34
C ARG A 73 13.09 19.25 11.82
N ILE A 74 11.82 18.94 12.08
CA ILE A 74 10.85 19.89 12.65
C ILE A 74 11.36 20.38 14.01
N GLU A 75 11.72 19.49 14.93
CA GLU A 75 12.27 19.87 16.24
C GLU A 75 13.53 20.73 16.14
N GLN A 76 14.40 20.47 15.16
CA GLN A 76 15.59 21.28 14.93
C GLN A 76 15.22 22.68 14.43
N LEU A 77 14.27 22.78 13.51
CA LEU A 77 13.80 24.06 12.96
C LEU A 77 13.08 24.87 14.04
N GLU A 78 12.22 24.25 14.84
CA GLU A 78 11.52 24.88 15.96
C GLU A 78 12.52 25.49 16.96
N ARG A 79 13.54 24.74 17.37
CA ARG A 79 14.63 25.25 18.24
C ARG A 79 15.44 26.39 17.61
N SER A 80 15.48 26.48 16.29
CA SER A 80 16.22 27.54 15.58
C SER A 80 15.42 28.83 15.44
N VAL A 81 14.09 28.73 15.42
CA VAL A 81 13.16 29.86 15.28
C VAL A 81 12.74 30.41 16.64
N ASP A 82 12.71 29.57 17.69
CA ASP A 82 12.48 29.99 19.08
C ASP A 82 13.58 29.45 20.01
N PRO A 83 14.73 30.13 20.10
CA PRO A 83 15.84 29.71 20.94
C PRO A 83 15.63 30.01 22.44
N GLY A 84 14.45 30.47 22.87
CA GLY A 84 14.22 30.85 24.26
C GLY A 84 12.76 31.00 24.68
N ASN A 85 12.22 29.90 25.22
CA ASN A 85 11.43 29.94 26.45
C ASN A 85 12.08 29.03 27.50
#